data_AF-A0AAE1QW38-F1
#
_entry.id   AF-A0AAE1QW38-F1
#
_cell.length_a   1.000
_cell.length_b   1.000
_cell.length_c   1.000
_cell.angle_alpha   90.00
_cell.angle_beta   90.00
_cell.angle_gamma   90.00
#
_symmetry.space_group_name_H-M   'P 1'
#
loop_
_entity.id
_entity.type
_entity.pdbx_description
1 polymer ?
#
loop_
_entity_poly.entity_id
_entity_poly.type
_entity_poly.pdbx_seq_one_letter_code
_entity_poly.pdbx_strand_id
1 'polypeptide(L)'
;MGQALGCVQVDQSTVAIKENFGKYNGVLGPGCHFMPWCFGSRLSGYLPLRVQQLDIRCESKTKGLVQMAKVEGLDNVFVTLVASIQYRALADKAADAFYKLSNTKEQIQAYVFDVQTLIVDVEPDAQVKNSMNEINAASRLGEAAYEKTGEKILQIKQAEGKAESSYLAGLGIARQRQAIVEGLKASVIGFFTSVPGASTKDVMDMILITQYFDTMKEIGVSSNSSAVFIPHEPEDVISEHR
;
A
#
# COMPACT_ATOMS: atom_id res chain seq x y z
N MET A 1 45.97 24.73 23.94
CA MET A 1 47.08 25.48 24.58
C MET A 1 46.79 25.59 26.07
N GLY A 2 47.78 25.19 26.87
CA GLY A 2 47.94 25.34 28.33
C GLY A 2 46.74 25.58 29.24
N GLN A 3 46.25 24.53 29.92
CA GLN A 3 45.61 24.66 31.24
C GLN A 3 46.64 24.71 32.38
N ALA A 4 47.78 25.37 32.16
CA ALA A 4 48.73 25.63 33.24
C ALA A 4 48.24 26.85 34.01
N LEU A 5 47.95 26.69 35.31
CA LEU A 5 47.60 27.74 36.29
C LEU A 5 46.14 28.24 36.31
N GLY A 6 45.15 27.49 35.82
CA GLY A 6 43.75 27.89 35.97
C GLY A 6 43.37 29.17 35.19
N CYS A 7 44.22 29.65 34.27
CA CYS A 7 43.84 30.72 33.35
C CYS A 7 42.95 30.15 32.25
N VAL A 8 41.79 30.79 32.05
CA VAL A 8 40.86 30.50 30.95
C VAL A 8 40.84 31.71 30.03
N GLN A 9 41.16 31.47 28.76
CA GLN A 9 41.05 32.48 27.72
C GLN A 9 39.71 32.33 27.01
N VAL A 10 38.95 33.42 26.93
CA VAL A 10 37.68 33.50 26.20
C VAL A 10 37.92 34.31 24.93
N ASP A 11 37.63 33.70 23.79
CA ASP A 11 37.79 34.33 22.48
C ASP A 11 36.85 35.53 22.28
N GLN A 12 37.28 36.47 21.44
CA GLN A 12 36.48 37.63 21.07
C GLN A 12 35.13 37.20 20.48
N SER A 13 34.06 37.90 20.85
CA SER A 13 32.67 37.61 20.46
C SER A 13 32.09 36.29 20.99
N THR A 14 32.71 35.71 22.01
CA THR A 14 32.19 34.56 22.74
C THR A 14 32.14 34.89 24.22
N VAL A 15 31.22 34.25 24.93
CA VAL A 15 31.03 34.40 26.36
C VAL A 15 31.12 33.02 27.00
N ALA A 16 31.75 32.93 28.16
CA ALA A 16 31.91 31.66 28.84
C ALA A 16 31.16 31.65 30.18
N ILE A 17 30.57 30.51 30.52
CA ILE A 17 29.72 30.40 31.71
C ILE A 17 30.49 29.74 32.83
N LYS A 18 30.56 30.44 33.95
CA LYS A 18 31.30 30.06 35.14
C LYS A 18 30.36 29.44 36.17
N GLU A 19 30.72 28.23 36.58
CA GLU A 19 30.09 27.53 37.69
C GLU A 19 31.07 27.39 38.87
N ASN A 20 30.52 27.30 40.08
CA ASN A 20 31.26 26.96 41.28
C ASN A 20 30.54 25.80 41.99
N PHE A 21 31.23 24.67 42.14
CA PHE A 21 30.66 23.41 42.67
C PHE A 21 29.31 23.04 42.04
N GLY A 22 29.16 23.27 40.72
CA GLY A 22 27.93 22.97 39.96
C GLY A 22 26.82 24.03 40.05
N LYS A 23 27.00 25.10 40.83
CA LYS A 23 26.07 26.24 40.87
C LYS A 23 26.54 27.35 39.93
N TYR A 24 25.60 27.95 39.19
CA TYR A 24 25.87 29.16 38.41
C TYR A 24 26.44 30.28 39.30
N ASN A 25 27.57 30.86 38.87
CA ASN A 25 28.27 31.92 39.61
C ASN A 25 28.39 33.20 38.77
N GLY A 26 28.59 33.09 37.45
CA GLY A 26 28.60 34.27 36.59
C GLY A 26 28.94 34.00 35.14
N VAL A 27 29.04 35.08 34.37
CA VAL A 27 29.32 35.09 32.94
C VAL A 27 30.65 35.81 32.70
N LEU A 28 31.57 35.17 31.98
CA LEU A 28 32.88 35.70 31.63
C LEU A 28 32.87 36.26 30.21
N GLY A 29 33.20 37.54 30.06
CA GLY A 29 33.37 38.18 28.76
C GLY A 29 34.70 37.82 28.09
N PRO A 30 34.95 38.32 26.86
CA PRO A 30 36.20 38.11 26.14
C PRO A 30 37.43 38.57 26.93
N GLY A 31 38.50 37.78 26.93
CA GLY A 31 39.73 38.08 27.66
C GLY A 31 40.31 36.89 28.41
N CYS A 32 41.39 37.13 29.17
CA CYS A 32 42.02 36.13 30.03
C CYS A 32 41.49 36.28 31.46
N HIS A 33 40.91 35.20 31.99
CA HIS A 33 40.35 35.16 33.35
C HIS A 33 41.10 34.13 34.19
N PHE A 34 41.49 34.49 35.41
CA PHE A 34 42.11 33.57 36.36
C PHE A 34 41.03 32.82 37.14
N MET A 35 40.96 31.51 36.96
CA MET A 35 39.95 30.63 37.51
C MET A 35 40.59 29.33 38.03
N PRO A 36 41.06 29.32 39.28
CA PRO A 36 41.74 28.16 39.84
C PRO A 36 40.74 27.03 40.09
N TRP A 37 40.91 25.94 39.34
CA TRP A 37 40.09 24.73 39.40
C TRP A 37 40.07 24.04 40.78
N CYS A 38 41.11 24.22 41.60
CA CYS A 38 41.24 23.65 42.94
C CYS A 38 40.24 24.22 43.96
N PHE A 39 39.59 25.34 43.65
CA PHE A 39 38.53 25.93 44.48
C PHE A 39 37.12 25.63 43.96
N GLY A 40 36.94 24.55 43.19
CA GLY A 40 35.62 24.11 42.69
C GLY A 40 35.03 24.96 41.56
N SER A 41 35.80 25.92 41.05
CA SER A 41 35.45 26.76 39.91
C SER A 41 35.64 25.97 38.61
N ARG A 42 34.58 25.80 37.82
CA ARG A 42 34.60 25.08 36.54
C ARG A 42 33.90 25.87 35.43
N LEU A 43 34.38 25.70 34.19
CA LEU A 43 33.71 26.21 33.00
C LEU A 43 32.63 25.23 32.52
N SER A 44 31.39 25.71 32.40
CA SER A 44 30.26 24.88 31.94
C SER A 44 30.19 24.80 30.41
N GLY A 45 30.42 25.94 29.74
CA GLY A 45 30.41 26.01 28.29
C GLY A 45 30.69 27.41 27.75
N TYR A 46 30.75 27.49 26.42
CA TYR A 46 30.93 28.74 25.67
C TYR A 46 29.67 29.02 24.85
N LEU A 47 29.22 30.27 24.87
CA LEU A 47 28.10 30.76 24.10
C LEU A 47 28.59 31.85 23.13
N PRO A 48 28.50 31.62 21.80
CA PRO A 48 28.88 32.64 20.83
C PRO A 48 27.87 33.79 20.84
N LEU A 49 28.37 35.02 20.84
CA LEU A 49 27.58 36.23 20.64
C LEU A 49 27.50 36.64 19.15
N ARG A 50 28.12 35.90 18.25
CA ARG A 50 28.05 36.16 16.81
C ARG A 50 26.67 35.77 16.29
N VAL A 51 26.21 36.49 15.26
CA VAL A 51 24.98 36.14 14.54
C VAL A 51 25.18 34.78 13.89
N GLN A 52 24.26 33.88 14.16
CA GLN A 52 24.20 32.56 13.57
C GLN A 52 23.03 32.51 12.60
N GLN A 53 23.24 31.85 11.46
CA GLN A 53 22.20 31.59 10.49
C GLN A 53 21.71 30.15 10.66
N LEU A 54 20.39 29.98 10.68
CA LEU A 54 19.72 28.69 10.66
C LEU A 54 18.77 28.68 9.47
N ASP A 55 19.11 27.87 8.48
CA ASP A 55 18.26 27.62 7.32
C ASP A 55 17.34 26.45 7.65
N ILE A 56 16.04 26.68 7.58
CA ILE A 56 15.00 25.71 7.91
C ILE A 56 14.20 25.45 6.65
N ARG A 57 14.11 24.17 6.28
CA ARG A 57 13.23 23.72 5.21
C ARG A 57 11.90 23.34 5.83
N CYS A 58 10.87 24.12 5.52
CA CYS A 58 9.54 23.90 6.02
C CYS A 58 8.66 23.35 4.89
N GLU A 59 8.11 22.16 5.08
CA GLU A 59 7.07 21.62 4.22
C GLU A 59 5.73 22.04 4.81
N SER A 60 5.10 23.05 4.21
CA SER A 60 3.78 23.48 4.65
C SER A 60 2.71 22.83 3.78
N LYS A 61 1.79 22.11 4.42
CA LYS A 61 0.49 21.80 3.82
C LYS A 61 -0.27 23.12 3.86
N THR A 62 -0.49 23.75 2.71
CA THR A 62 -1.26 24.98 2.65
C THR A 62 -2.73 24.68 2.97
N LYS A 63 -3.05 24.55 4.26
CA LYS A 63 -4.43 24.56 4.77
C LYS A 63 -5.10 25.91 4.45
N GLY A 64 -4.30 26.97 4.19
CA GLY A 64 -4.73 28.29 3.69
C GLY A 64 -5.03 28.34 2.18
N LEU A 65 -4.64 27.34 1.39
CA LEU A 65 -5.19 27.13 0.04
C LEU A 65 -6.59 26.50 0.13
N VAL A 66 -7.38 26.90 1.12
CA VAL A 66 -8.70 26.34 1.44
C VAL A 66 -9.65 27.44 1.89
N GLN A 67 -9.79 28.49 1.10
CA GLN A 67 -11.10 29.14 0.93
C GLN A 67 -11.52 29.27 -0.53
N MET A 68 -10.61 29.06 -1.48
CA MET A 68 -10.93 29.00 -2.91
C MET A 68 -11.10 27.55 -3.44
N ALA A 69 -10.82 26.55 -2.60
CA ALA A 69 -10.96 25.13 -2.90
C ALA A 69 -12.17 24.48 -2.20
N LYS A 70 -13.26 25.23 -2.00
CA LYS A 70 -14.60 24.63 -1.92
C LYS A 70 -15.16 24.40 -3.33
N VAL A 71 -14.31 23.86 -4.20
CA VAL A 71 -14.70 23.23 -5.46
C VAL A 71 -14.08 21.85 -5.38
N GLU A 72 -14.95 20.86 -5.38
CA GLU A 72 -14.70 19.54 -4.82
C GLU A 72 -13.56 18.78 -5.52
N GLY A 73 -12.47 18.57 -4.77
CA GLY A 73 -11.80 17.27 -4.73
C GLY A 73 -10.41 17.16 -5.35
N LEU A 74 -9.52 18.15 -5.22
CA LEU A 74 -8.10 17.96 -5.54
C LEU A 74 -7.17 18.34 -4.40
N ASP A 75 -6.20 17.46 -4.22
CA ASP A 75 -5.50 17.19 -2.99
C ASP A 75 -4.41 18.21 -2.67
N ASN A 76 -4.34 18.56 -1.38
CA ASN A 76 -3.16 18.95 -0.63
C ASN A 76 -1.88 19.26 -1.44
N VAL A 77 -1.76 20.49 -1.94
CA VAL A 77 -0.50 20.98 -2.52
C VAL A 77 0.51 21.21 -1.39
N PHE A 78 1.67 20.54 -1.46
CA PHE A 78 2.78 20.75 -0.53
C PHE A 78 3.77 21.74 -1.13
N VAL A 79 4.01 22.84 -0.42
CA VAL A 79 5.04 23.81 -0.81
C VAL A 79 6.20 23.69 0.17
N THR A 80 7.41 23.47 -0.36
CA THR A 80 8.65 23.49 0.42
C THR A 80 9.20 24.91 0.44
N LEU A 81 9.12 25.57 1.58
CA LEU A 81 9.68 26.90 1.80
C LEU A 81 11.03 26.77 2.51
N VAL A 82 12.03 27.51 2.06
CA VAL A 82 13.31 27.62 2.76
C VAL A 82 13.35 28.97 3.47
N ALA A 83 13.26 28.96 4.80
CA ALA A 83 13.36 30.15 5.63
C ALA A 83 14.75 30.25 6.25
N SER A 84 15.44 31.36 6.01
CA SER A 84 16.74 31.66 6.59
C SER A 84 16.59 32.62 7.77
N ILE A 85 16.93 32.16 8.97
CA ILE A 85 16.74 32.93 10.20
C ILE A 85 18.10 33.24 10.81
N GLN A 86 18.29 34.52 11.13
CA GLN A 86 19.47 34.99 11.84
C GLN A 86 19.13 35.24 13.31
N TYR A 87 19.83 34.57 14.21
CA TYR A 87 19.65 34.72 15.65
C TYR A 87 20.99 34.91 16.37
N ARG A 88 20.94 35.54 17.54
CA ARG A 88 22.11 35.84 18.37
C ARG A 88 21.70 35.85 19.85
N ALA A 89 22.55 35.31 20.71
CA ALA A 89 22.39 35.45 22.15
C ALA A 89 22.76 36.89 22.61
N LEU A 90 21.93 37.44 23.50
CA LEU A 90 22.22 38.70 24.18
C LEU A 90 23.18 38.45 25.34
N ALA A 91 24.23 39.28 25.47
CA ALA A 91 25.25 39.10 26.50
C ALA A 91 24.67 39.18 27.92
N ASP A 92 23.73 40.09 28.14
CA ASP A 92 23.10 40.34 29.45
C ASP A 92 22.24 39.15 29.93
N LYS A 93 21.76 38.30 29.00
CA LYS A 93 20.91 37.13 29.30
C LYS A 93 21.58 35.80 28.91
N ALA A 94 22.92 35.78 28.83
CA ALA A 94 23.66 34.59 28.41
C ALA A 94 23.45 33.38 29.35
N ALA A 95 23.34 33.61 30.66
CA ALA A 95 23.08 32.55 31.64
C ALA A 95 21.72 31.87 31.40
N ASP A 96 20.68 32.67 31.22
CA ASP A 96 19.34 32.18 30.91
C ASP A 96 19.32 31.40 29.60
N ALA A 97 19.97 31.93 28.56
CA ALA A 97 20.04 31.28 27.26
C ALA A 97 20.73 29.91 27.30
N PHE A 98 21.67 29.67 28.23
CA PHE A 98 22.40 28.41 28.32
C PHE A 98 21.71 27.38 29.22
N TYR A 99 21.10 27.80 30.33
CA TYR A 99 20.47 26.86 31.27
C TYR A 99 18.98 26.63 31.00
N LYS A 100 18.25 27.60 30.42
CA LYS A 100 16.82 27.44 30.14
C LYS A 100 16.55 26.78 28.79
N LEU A 101 17.49 26.86 27.85
CA LEU A 101 17.32 26.32 26.49
C LEU A 101 18.21 25.08 26.34
N SER A 102 17.60 23.90 26.37
CA SER A 102 18.32 22.62 26.13
C SER A 102 18.82 22.51 24.69
N ASN A 103 18.01 22.92 23.71
CA ASN A 103 18.39 23.00 22.30
C ASN A 103 17.78 24.24 21.65
N THR A 104 18.59 25.27 21.47
CA THR A 104 18.15 26.56 20.92
C THR A 104 17.68 26.45 19.48
N LYS A 105 18.29 25.57 18.67
CA LYS A 105 17.95 25.44 17.23
C LYS A 105 16.58 24.81 17.02
N GLU A 106 16.30 23.74 17.75
CA GLU A 106 15.00 23.05 17.67
C GLU A 106 13.85 23.92 18.18
N GLN A 107 14.06 24.69 19.26
CA GLN A 107 13.04 25.62 19.73
C GLN A 107 12.74 26.73 18.72
N ILE A 108 13.77 27.30 18.08
CA ILE A 108 13.58 28.29 17.02
C ILE A 108 12.83 27.65 15.84
N GLN A 109 13.17 26.42 15.45
CA GLN A 109 12.46 25.69 14.40
C GLN A 109 10.98 25.53 14.71
N ALA A 110 10.64 25.04 15.91
CA ALA A 110 9.25 24.82 16.31
C ALA A 110 8.42 26.11 16.29
N TYR A 111 8.99 27.22 16.78
CA TYR A 111 8.31 28.51 16.76
C TYR A 111 8.04 29.02 15.33
N VAL A 112 8.98 28.79 14.42
CA VAL A 112 8.88 29.22 13.02
C VAL A 112 7.84 28.41 12.27
N PHE A 113 7.77 27.10 12.53
CA PHE A 113 6.72 26.24 11.99
C PHE A 113 5.33 26.72 12.43
N ASP A 114 5.16 27.10 13.69
CA ASP A 114 3.88 27.58 14.22
C ASP A 114 3.46 28.92 13.57
N VAL A 115 4.36 29.90 13.52
CA VAL A 115 4.09 31.22 12.90
C VAL A 115 3.82 31.12 11.39
N GLN A 116 4.49 30.22 10.67
CA GLN A 116 4.26 30.05 9.23
C GLN A 116 2.84 29.53 8.92
N THR A 117 2.20 28.77 9.82
CA THR A 117 0.81 28.37 9.58
C THR A 117 -0.17 29.55 9.54
N LEU A 118 0.22 30.70 10.11
CA LEU A 118 -0.62 31.89 10.20
C LEU A 118 -0.43 32.87 9.02
N ILE A 119 0.67 32.77 8.25
CA ILE A 119 1.07 33.83 7.29
C ILE A 119 0.88 33.44 5.81
N VAL A 120 0.50 32.21 5.49
CA VAL A 120 0.47 31.75 4.08
C VAL A 120 -0.94 31.83 3.48
N ASP A 121 -1.37 33.05 3.16
CA ASP A 121 -2.32 33.29 2.05
C ASP A 121 -1.48 33.61 0.80
N VAL A 122 -1.03 32.57 0.12
CA VAL A 122 -0.42 32.70 -1.21
C VAL A 122 -1.46 32.27 -2.22
N GLU A 123 -2.16 33.24 -2.80
CA GLU A 123 -3.09 32.98 -3.90
C GLU A 123 -2.27 32.70 -5.17
N PRO A 124 -2.41 31.51 -5.80
CA PRO A 124 -1.76 31.26 -7.08
C PRO A 124 -2.38 32.15 -8.17
N ASP A 125 -1.60 32.45 -9.19
CA ASP A 125 -2.05 33.21 -10.35
C ASP A 125 -3.29 32.54 -10.99
N ALA A 126 -4.24 33.37 -11.45
CA ALA A 126 -5.50 32.93 -12.01
C ALA A 126 -5.32 31.95 -13.18
N GLN A 127 -4.23 32.11 -13.96
CA GLN A 127 -3.92 31.20 -15.05
C GLN A 127 -3.59 29.78 -14.54
N VAL A 128 -2.78 29.68 -13.48
CA VAL A 128 -2.38 28.38 -12.89
C VAL A 128 -3.60 27.66 -12.30
N LYS A 129 -4.51 28.40 -11.67
CA LYS A 129 -5.76 27.85 -11.11
C LYS A 129 -6.65 27.25 -12.19
N ASN A 130 -6.81 27.94 -13.32
CA ASN A 130 -7.62 27.47 -14.44
C ASN A 130 -7.00 26.23 -15.11
N SER A 131 -5.70 26.28 -15.42
CA SER A 131 -4.99 25.14 -16.01
C SER A 131 -5.02 23.90 -15.12
N MET A 132 -4.85 24.07 -13.81
CA MET A 132 -4.88 22.96 -12.87
C MET A 132 -6.28 22.33 -12.78
N ASN A 133 -7.33 23.15 -12.76
CA ASN A 133 -8.70 22.65 -12.74
C ASN A 133 -9.03 21.86 -14.02
N GLU A 134 -8.61 22.36 -15.18
CA GLU A 134 -8.79 21.68 -16.47
C GLU A 134 -8.05 20.34 -16.54
N ILE A 135 -6.79 20.26 -16.08
CA ILE A 135 -6.01 19.02 -16.06
C ILE A 135 -6.70 17.95 -15.23
N ASN A 136 -7.20 18.33 -14.06
CA ASN A 136 -7.80 17.36 -13.17
C ASN A 136 -9.21 16.96 -13.60
N ALA A 137 -9.99 17.87 -14.17
CA ALA A 137 -11.24 17.54 -14.83
C ALA A 137 -11.01 16.56 -16.01
N ALA A 138 -9.97 16.80 -16.82
CA ALA A 138 -9.60 15.91 -17.91
C ALA A 138 -9.15 14.52 -17.41
N SER A 139 -8.37 14.44 -16.33
CA SER A 139 -7.94 13.16 -15.75
C SER A 139 -9.12 12.35 -15.20
N ARG A 140 -10.05 13.00 -14.48
CA ARG A 140 -11.29 12.36 -14.00
C ARG A 140 -12.16 11.86 -15.15
N LEU A 141 -12.28 12.64 -16.22
CA LEU A 141 -13.01 12.25 -17.42
C LEU A 141 -12.33 11.07 -18.13
N GLY A 142 -11.00 11.06 -18.16
CA GLY A 142 -10.19 9.96 -18.69
C GLY A 142 -10.44 8.66 -17.91
N GLU A 143 -10.31 8.69 -16.59
CA GLU A 143 -10.54 7.53 -15.72
C GLU A 143 -11.97 6.98 -15.84
N ALA A 144 -12.99 7.84 -15.83
CA ALA A 144 -14.37 7.43 -16.02
C ALA A 144 -14.65 6.83 -17.41
N ALA A 145 -13.90 7.25 -18.44
CA ALA A 145 -13.97 6.65 -19.78
C ALA A 145 -13.23 5.31 -19.84
N TYR A 146 -12.09 5.17 -19.16
CA TYR A 146 -11.32 3.92 -19.07
C TYR A 146 -12.08 2.84 -18.29
N GLU A 147 -12.76 3.18 -17.19
CA GLU A 147 -13.59 2.23 -16.44
C GLU A 147 -14.76 1.70 -17.31
N LYS A 148 -15.48 2.59 -17.98
CA LYS A 148 -16.63 2.22 -18.82
C LYS A 148 -16.23 1.43 -20.08
N THR A 149 -15.04 1.66 -20.62
CA THR A 149 -14.53 0.93 -21.79
C THR A 149 -13.96 -0.44 -21.41
N GLY A 150 -13.30 -0.54 -20.25
CA GLY A 150 -12.77 -1.80 -19.72
C GLY A 150 -13.85 -2.85 -19.46
N GLU A 151 -14.96 -2.46 -18.83
CA GLU A 151 -16.10 -3.37 -18.58
C GLU A 151 -16.65 -3.97 -19.88
N LYS A 152 -16.81 -3.14 -20.92
CA LYS A 152 -17.32 -3.59 -22.21
C LYS A 152 -16.37 -4.59 -22.90
N ILE A 153 -15.07 -4.35 -22.81
CA ILE A 153 -14.05 -5.24 -23.39
C ILE A 153 -14.00 -6.58 -22.63
N LEU A 154 -14.08 -6.55 -21.30
CA LEU A 154 -14.11 -7.77 -20.47
C LEU A 154 -15.36 -8.62 -20.79
N GLN A 155 -16.51 -7.99 -20.98
CA GLN A 155 -17.75 -8.69 -21.31
C GLN A 155 -17.69 -9.37 -22.69
N ILE A 156 -17.14 -8.70 -23.71
CA ILE A 156 -16.94 -9.28 -25.04
C ILE A 156 -15.99 -10.47 -24.98
N LYS A 157 -14.84 -10.34 -24.31
CA LYS A 157 -13.87 -11.44 -24.18
C LYS A 157 -14.42 -12.64 -23.41
N GLN A 158 -15.21 -12.40 -22.37
CA GLN A 158 -15.90 -13.49 -21.67
C GLN A 158 -16.93 -14.19 -22.55
N ALA A 159 -17.67 -13.45 -23.38
CA ALA A 159 -18.63 -14.00 -24.31
C ALA A 159 -17.93 -14.84 -25.41
N GLU A 160 -16.85 -14.34 -25.99
CA GLU A 160 -16.04 -15.06 -26.98
C GLU A 160 -15.43 -16.34 -26.38
N GLY A 161 -14.81 -16.26 -25.20
CA GLY A 161 -14.24 -17.43 -24.53
C GLY A 161 -15.28 -18.50 -24.17
N LYS A 162 -16.49 -18.10 -23.75
CA LYS A 162 -17.59 -19.03 -23.48
C LYS A 162 -18.09 -19.71 -24.76
N ALA A 163 -18.20 -18.96 -25.86
CA ALA A 163 -18.63 -19.50 -27.14
C ALA A 163 -17.61 -20.51 -27.70
N GLU A 164 -16.32 -20.17 -27.65
CA GLU A 164 -15.24 -21.03 -28.12
C GLU A 164 -15.11 -22.30 -27.25
N SER A 165 -15.21 -22.17 -25.93
CA SER A 165 -15.23 -23.32 -25.01
C SER A 165 -16.38 -24.28 -25.32
N SER A 166 -17.58 -23.75 -25.55
CA SER A 166 -18.76 -24.56 -25.88
C SER A 166 -18.61 -25.27 -27.22
N TYR A 167 -17.99 -24.62 -28.21
CA TYR A 167 -17.68 -25.23 -29.50
C TYR A 167 -16.67 -26.38 -29.38
N LEU A 168 -15.57 -26.17 -28.65
CA LEU A 168 -14.55 -27.19 -28.41
C LEU A 168 -15.10 -28.37 -27.61
N ALA A 169 -15.96 -28.13 -26.62
CA ALA A 169 -16.66 -29.17 -25.88
C ALA A 169 -17.56 -30.02 -26.80
N GLY A 170 -18.33 -29.37 -27.68
CA GLY A 170 -19.16 -30.06 -28.67
C GLY A 170 -18.34 -30.92 -29.65
N LEU A 171 -17.21 -30.38 -30.13
CA LEU A 171 -16.27 -31.12 -30.99
C LEU A 171 -15.67 -32.33 -30.25
N GLY A 172 -15.35 -32.17 -28.96
CA GLY A 172 -14.87 -33.24 -28.09
C GLY A 172 -15.89 -34.38 -27.97
N ILE A 173 -17.15 -34.06 -27.69
CA ILE A 173 -18.25 -35.04 -27.60
C ILE A 173 -18.44 -35.76 -28.94
N ALA A 174 -18.45 -35.03 -30.05
CA ALA A 174 -18.63 -35.64 -31.37
C ALA A 174 -17.48 -36.60 -31.71
N ARG A 175 -16.22 -36.20 -31.47
CA ARG A 175 -15.05 -37.07 -31.64
C ARG A 175 -15.08 -38.27 -30.70
N GLN A 176 -15.48 -38.07 -29.44
CA GLN A 176 -15.64 -39.15 -28.48
C GLN A 176 -16.69 -40.16 -28.97
N ARG A 177 -17.86 -39.68 -29.43
CA ARG A 177 -18.90 -40.54 -30.02
C ARG A 177 -18.37 -41.34 -31.21
N GLN A 178 -17.58 -40.72 -32.08
CA GLN A 178 -16.98 -41.39 -33.23
C GLN A 178 -15.96 -42.47 -32.81
N ALA A 179 -15.11 -42.18 -31.83
CA ALA A 179 -14.14 -43.14 -31.30
C ALA A 179 -14.82 -44.35 -30.63
N ILE A 180 -15.93 -44.13 -29.91
CA ILE A 180 -16.74 -45.19 -29.31
C ILE A 180 -17.32 -46.10 -30.40
N VAL A 181 -17.92 -45.52 -31.46
CA VAL A 181 -18.51 -46.31 -32.56
C VAL A 181 -17.45 -47.14 -33.29
N GLU A 182 -16.28 -46.57 -33.57
CA GLU A 182 -15.20 -47.30 -34.23
C GLU A 182 -14.62 -48.41 -33.33
N GLY A 183 -14.48 -48.15 -32.02
CA GLY A 183 -14.08 -49.15 -31.04
C GLY A 183 -15.08 -50.31 -30.93
N LEU A 184 -16.38 -50.00 -30.86
CA LEU A 184 -17.46 -50.99 -30.85
C LEU A 184 -17.44 -51.84 -32.14
N LYS A 185 -17.29 -51.20 -33.30
CA LYS A 185 -17.19 -51.89 -34.60
C LYS A 185 -16.01 -52.87 -34.62
N ALA A 186 -14.85 -52.49 -34.10
CA ALA A 186 -13.69 -53.38 -33.98
C ALA A 186 -13.97 -54.57 -33.04
N SER A 187 -14.62 -54.32 -31.90
CA SER A 187 -15.01 -55.36 -30.94
C SER A 187 -16.03 -56.34 -31.54
N VAL A 188 -16.99 -55.85 -32.31
CA VAL A 188 -17.98 -56.68 -33.02
C VAL A 188 -17.28 -57.62 -34.01
N ILE A 189 -16.36 -57.11 -34.83
CA ILE A 189 -15.59 -57.92 -35.79
C ILE A 189 -14.71 -58.97 -35.08
N GLY A 190 -14.07 -58.58 -33.97
CA GLY A 190 -13.26 -59.50 -33.15
C GLY A 190 -14.09 -60.64 -32.55
N PHE A 191 -15.30 -60.34 -32.06
CA PHE A 191 -16.20 -61.33 -31.48
C PHE A 191 -16.78 -62.31 -32.51
N PHE A 192 -17.15 -61.82 -33.70
CA PHE A 192 -17.57 -62.69 -34.82
C PHE A 192 -16.50 -63.71 -35.22
N THR A 193 -15.22 -63.37 -35.03
CA THR A 193 -14.10 -64.25 -35.39
C THR A 193 -13.86 -65.33 -34.33
N SER A 194 -14.12 -65.06 -33.05
CA SER A 194 -13.85 -65.97 -31.94
C SER A 194 -14.99 -66.92 -31.60
N VAL A 195 -16.24 -66.58 -31.93
CA VAL A 195 -17.42 -67.41 -31.62
C VAL A 195 -18.21 -67.73 -32.91
N PRO A 196 -18.09 -68.94 -33.47
CA PRO A 196 -18.83 -69.33 -34.67
C PRO A 196 -20.34 -69.43 -34.40
N GLY A 197 -21.16 -68.66 -35.12
CA GLY A 197 -22.62 -68.74 -35.07
C GLY A 197 -23.32 -67.62 -34.29
N ALA A 198 -22.58 -66.67 -33.71
CA ALA A 198 -23.17 -65.51 -33.04
C ALA A 198 -23.88 -64.57 -34.05
N SER A 199 -25.05 -64.05 -33.69
CA SER A 199 -25.78 -63.05 -34.49
C SER A 199 -25.40 -61.63 -34.06
N THR A 200 -25.49 -60.67 -34.99
CA THR A 200 -25.36 -59.23 -34.68
C THR A 200 -26.32 -58.79 -33.58
N LYS A 201 -27.48 -59.45 -33.47
CA LYS A 201 -28.49 -59.16 -32.44
C LYS A 201 -27.99 -59.49 -31.03
N ASP A 202 -27.33 -60.63 -30.86
CA ASP A 202 -26.85 -61.11 -29.55
C ASP A 202 -25.74 -60.20 -29.01
N VAL A 203 -24.88 -59.66 -29.90
CA VAL A 203 -23.82 -58.72 -29.54
C VAL A 203 -24.41 -57.38 -29.10
N MET A 204 -25.45 -56.90 -29.78
CA MET A 204 -26.12 -55.64 -29.41
C MET A 204 -26.89 -55.77 -28.10
N ASP A 205 -27.55 -56.92 -27.87
CA ASP A 205 -28.25 -57.19 -26.61
C ASP A 205 -27.27 -57.26 -25.42
N MET A 206 -26.08 -57.85 -25.62
CA MET A 206 -25.02 -57.84 -24.60
C MET A 206 -24.49 -56.43 -24.32
N ILE A 207 -24.26 -55.60 -25.36
CA ILE A 207 -23.83 -54.20 -25.20
C ILE A 207 -24.87 -53.39 -24.41
N LEU A 208 -26.17 -53.57 -24.72
CA LEU A 208 -27.25 -52.88 -24.01
C LEU A 208 -27.27 -53.26 -22.52
N ILE A 209 -27.07 -54.53 -22.19
CA ILE A 209 -26.98 -54.99 -20.79
C ILE A 209 -25.75 -54.38 -20.11
N THR A 210 -24.59 -54.32 -20.77
CA THR A 210 -23.40 -53.69 -20.18
C THR A 210 -23.58 -52.20 -19.94
N GLN A 211 -24.20 -51.47 -20.89
CA GLN A 211 -24.48 -50.05 -20.73
C GLN A 211 -25.51 -49.79 -19.62
N TYR A 212 -26.48 -50.68 -19.45
CA TYR A 212 -27.40 -50.64 -18.32
C TYR A 212 -26.67 -50.77 -16.97
N PHE A 213 -25.72 -51.70 -16.85
CA PHE A 213 -24.91 -51.82 -15.63
C PHE A 213 -23.95 -50.65 -15.40
N ASP A 214 -23.32 -50.12 -16.45
CA ASP A 214 -22.44 -48.96 -16.34
C ASP A 214 -23.21 -47.69 -15.93
N THR A 215 -24.40 -47.48 -16.48
CA THR A 215 -25.27 -46.36 -16.07
C THR A 215 -25.74 -46.49 -14.63
N MET A 216 -26.12 -47.70 -14.19
CA MET A 216 -26.43 -47.95 -12.77
C MET A 216 -25.21 -47.70 -11.86
N LYS A 217 -24.02 -48.09 -12.29
CA LYS A 217 -22.78 -47.86 -11.55
C LYS A 217 -22.44 -46.37 -11.44
N GLU A 218 -22.59 -45.61 -12.52
CA GLU A 218 -22.32 -44.17 -12.53
C GLU A 218 -23.28 -43.42 -11.60
N ILE A 219 -24.58 -43.76 -11.63
CA ILE A 219 -25.60 -43.24 -10.71
C ILE A 219 -25.32 -43.64 -9.25
N GLY A 220 -24.82 -44.84 -9.02
CA GLY A 220 -24.47 -45.32 -7.67
C GLY A 220 -23.19 -44.69 -7.10
N VAL A 221 -22.30 -44.18 -7.96
CA VAL A 221 -21.03 -43.56 -7.56
C VAL A 221 -21.18 -42.05 -7.34
N SER A 222 -22.11 -41.37 -8.02
CA SER A 222 -22.37 -39.96 -7.77
C SER A 222 -23.06 -39.73 -6.43
N SER A 223 -22.37 -39.06 -5.50
CA SER A 223 -22.85 -38.79 -4.14
C SER A 223 -24.07 -37.86 -4.03
N ASN A 224 -24.43 -37.17 -5.12
CA ASN A 224 -25.53 -36.21 -5.18
C ASN A 224 -26.81 -36.75 -5.87
N SER A 225 -26.85 -38.03 -6.26
CA SER A 225 -28.03 -38.63 -6.91
C SER A 225 -28.75 -39.58 -5.96
N SER A 226 -30.02 -39.29 -5.66
CA SER A 226 -30.92 -40.19 -4.94
C SER A 226 -31.61 -41.12 -5.94
N ALA A 227 -31.23 -42.39 -5.98
CA ALA A 227 -31.86 -43.40 -6.84
C ALA A 227 -32.90 -44.20 -6.04
N VAL A 228 -34.12 -44.31 -6.58
CA VAL A 228 -35.19 -45.17 -6.06
C VAL A 228 -35.45 -46.26 -7.10
N PHE A 229 -35.14 -47.51 -6.77
CA PHE A 229 -35.44 -48.64 -7.62
C PHE A 229 -36.90 -49.04 -7.45
N ILE A 230 -37.69 -48.91 -8.51
CA ILE A 230 -39.08 -49.35 -8.53
C ILE A 230 -39.11 -50.66 -9.34
N PRO A 231 -39.40 -51.82 -8.72
CA PRO A 231 -39.52 -53.07 -9.46
C PRO A 231 -40.73 -52.98 -10.40
N HIS A 232 -40.56 -53.53 -11.60
CA HIS A 232 -41.60 -53.53 -12.64
C HIS A 232 -42.54 -54.74 -12.57
N GLU A 233 -42.28 -55.69 -11.67
CA GLU A 233 -43.16 -56.83 -11.40
C GLU A 233 -44.00 -56.54 -10.13
N PRO A 234 -45.34 -56.68 -10.18
CA PRO A 234 -46.22 -56.38 -9.05
C PRO A 234 -45.97 -57.21 -7.79
N GLU A 235 -45.26 -58.34 -7.87
CA GLU A 235 -45.01 -59.24 -6.74
C GLU A 235 -43.93 -58.72 -5.76
N ASP A 236 -43.01 -57.87 -6.22
CA ASP A 236 -41.86 -57.41 -5.40
C ASP A 236 -42.15 -56.19 -4.52
N VAL A 237 -43.37 -55.61 -4.57
CA VAL A 237 -43.71 -54.36 -3.87
C VAL A 237 -44.17 -54.57 -2.42
N ILE A 238 -44.38 -55.82 -1.97
CA ILE A 238 -45.13 -56.10 -0.72
C ILE A 238 -44.25 -56.41 0.51
N SER A 239 -42.93 -56.55 0.42
CA SER A 239 -42.11 -56.89 1.60
C SER A 239 -40.98 -55.92 1.91
N GLU A 240 -41.30 -54.77 2.54
CA GLU A 240 -40.43 -54.18 3.57
C GLU A 240 -41.14 -53.04 4.33
N HIS A 241 -42.00 -53.41 5.28
CA HIS A 241 -42.26 -52.62 6.48
C HIS A 241 -42.12 -53.55 7.70
N ARG A 242 -40.89 -53.68 8.19
CA ARG A 242 -40.62 -53.96 9.60
C ARG A 242 -39.28 -53.41 10.03
#